data_AF-A0A952PSH7-F1
#
_entry.id   AF-A0A952PSH7-F1
#
_cell.length_a   1.000
_cell.length_b   1.000
_cell.length_c   1.000
_cell.angle_alpha   90.00
_cell.angle_beta   90.00
_cell.angle_gamma   90.00
#
_symmetry.space_group_name_H-M   'P 1'
#
loop_
_entity.id
_entity.type
_entity.pdbx_description
1 polymer ?
#
loop_
_entity_poly.entity_id
_entity_poly.type
_entity_poly.pdbx_seq_one_letter_code
_entity_poly.pdbx_strand_id
1 'polypeptide(L)'
;MVTELERVLAHSREFVDDMVREELNGKPFSKSAVEESITAFYAMQKHVRPQIIWFQNPWQLHYGPGLFEGYKRKQILIDSFITELANTTRQLLEEQMGKRETAYILASIQALMPARSLSMLSRTVDREIELLNRQQDHAPQQLCQGLFKTCSDANLAQNSKLRYMREAERLDRNIGWYQLHHVTNMESPWEHLIVDSQNPFGVRGQSHFEWDLWGERRAPQEPPLHLPTPGAEWSHFLRMRTASISIAQRFIGLKLIDELAEAAFVLQTLGENVHSIACFHDVCFVSEPPLSVSRDEQGRFHRMGGPAIEYAGDFNIYCWRDTRVTADALTGEVTVDRIQRENNLEVMRILLERYGIEEFLRDSQAQHVQEDETGTLYKLRGGPWGDSIALVGVVNSTAEPDGTFKRYFLRVPPDTTSAREGVAWTFQLSTDEYSPLIES
;
A
#
# COMPACT_ATOMS: atom_id res chain seq x y z
N MET A 1 30.05 -22.02 -15.63
CA MET A 1 29.27 -22.06 -14.37
C MET A 1 29.39 -20.78 -13.57
N VAL A 2 30.50 -20.44 -12.89
CA VAL A 2 30.55 -19.20 -12.05
C VAL A 2 30.26 -17.94 -12.87
N THR A 3 30.91 -17.76 -14.01
CA THR A 3 30.69 -16.62 -14.93
C THR A 3 29.30 -16.59 -15.58
N GLU A 4 28.60 -17.72 -15.61
CA GLU A 4 27.27 -17.86 -16.18
C GLU A 4 26.20 -17.56 -15.14
N LEU A 5 26.40 -18.01 -13.90
CA LEU A 5 25.60 -17.65 -12.73
C LEU A 5 25.66 -16.14 -12.47
N GLU A 6 26.86 -15.55 -12.50
CA GLU A 6 27.03 -14.10 -12.36
C GLU A 6 26.27 -13.33 -13.44
N ARG A 7 26.30 -13.83 -14.68
CA ARG A 7 25.52 -13.26 -15.78
C ARG A 7 24.02 -13.37 -15.53
N VAL A 8 23.52 -14.53 -15.10
CA VAL A 8 22.11 -14.72 -14.75
C VAL A 8 21.69 -13.75 -13.65
N LEU A 9 22.51 -13.55 -12.62
CA LEU A 9 22.22 -12.63 -11.52
C LEU A 9 22.20 -11.17 -11.96
N ALA A 10 23.07 -10.76 -12.88
CA ALA A 10 23.06 -9.41 -13.43
C ALA A 10 21.75 -9.13 -14.19
N HIS A 11 21.34 -10.01 -15.10
CA HIS A 11 20.06 -9.86 -15.82
C HIS A 11 18.84 -10.00 -14.90
N SER A 12 18.95 -10.83 -13.85
CA SER A 12 17.90 -10.94 -12.83
C SER A 12 17.69 -9.64 -12.08
N ARG A 13 18.76 -8.90 -11.79
CA ARG A 13 18.69 -7.58 -11.16
C ARG A 13 17.98 -6.58 -12.05
N GLU A 14 18.39 -6.48 -13.31
CA GLU A 14 17.72 -5.61 -14.30
C GLU A 14 16.23 -5.95 -14.44
N PHE A 15 15.89 -7.23 -14.53
CA PHE A 15 14.50 -7.69 -14.59
C PHE A 15 13.69 -7.29 -13.35
N VAL A 16 14.25 -7.44 -12.15
CA VAL A 16 13.59 -7.05 -10.91
C VAL A 16 13.41 -5.53 -10.83
N ASP A 17 14.42 -4.76 -11.24
CA ASP A 17 14.35 -3.29 -11.26
C ASP A 17 13.27 -2.81 -12.24
N ASP A 18 13.16 -3.44 -13.41
CA ASP A 18 12.11 -3.14 -14.39
C ASP A 18 10.72 -3.56 -13.89
N MET A 19 10.60 -4.74 -13.28
CA MET A 19 9.34 -5.18 -12.66
C MET A 19 8.85 -4.19 -11.60
N VAL A 20 9.76 -3.70 -10.75
CA VAL A 20 9.47 -2.69 -9.73
C VAL A 20 9.07 -1.38 -10.39
N ARG A 21 9.81 -0.93 -11.40
CA ARG A 21 9.48 0.29 -12.14
C ARG A 21 8.10 0.22 -12.78
N GLU A 22 7.74 -0.92 -13.37
CA GLU A 22 6.41 -1.12 -13.96
C GLU A 22 5.30 -1.06 -12.92
N GLU A 23 5.51 -1.67 -11.75
CA GLU A 23 4.52 -1.62 -10.64
C GLU A 23 4.30 -0.18 -10.17
N LEU A 24 5.36 0.65 -10.23
CA LEU A 24 5.40 1.98 -9.66
C LEU A 24 5.08 3.12 -10.63
N ASN A 25 5.00 2.87 -11.93
CA ASN A 25 4.73 3.94 -12.90
C ASN A 25 3.30 3.93 -13.44
N GLY A 26 2.50 2.92 -13.10
CA GLY A 26 1.21 2.68 -13.75
C GLY A 26 1.42 2.26 -15.21
N LYS A 27 0.68 1.24 -15.66
CA LYS A 27 0.76 0.81 -17.07
C LYS A 27 -0.64 0.54 -17.62
N PRO A 28 -0.83 0.70 -18.94
CA PRO A 28 -2.01 0.16 -19.60
C PRO A 28 -2.13 -1.32 -19.25
N PHE A 29 -3.33 -1.74 -18.86
CA PHE A 29 -3.65 -3.13 -18.57
C PHE A 29 -4.72 -3.63 -19.53
N SER A 30 -4.78 -4.96 -19.72
CA SER A 30 -5.75 -5.58 -20.62
C SER A 30 -6.81 -6.35 -19.84
N LYS A 31 -8.05 -5.84 -19.82
CA LYS A 31 -9.20 -6.56 -19.24
C LYS A 31 -9.42 -7.91 -19.93
N SER A 32 -9.30 -7.98 -21.27
CA SER A 32 -9.48 -9.24 -22.01
C SER A 32 -8.45 -10.30 -21.58
N ALA A 33 -7.17 -9.91 -21.47
CA ALA A 33 -6.11 -10.84 -21.07
C ALA A 33 -6.32 -11.33 -19.63
N VAL A 34 -6.78 -10.46 -18.73
CA VAL A 34 -7.14 -10.84 -17.36
C VAL A 34 -8.32 -11.81 -17.36
N GLU A 35 -9.38 -11.53 -18.12
CA GLU A 35 -10.57 -12.38 -18.17
C GLU A 35 -10.28 -13.77 -18.78
N GLU A 36 -9.44 -13.83 -19.81
CA GLU A 36 -8.92 -15.07 -20.39
C GLU A 36 -8.08 -15.84 -19.36
N SER A 37 -7.19 -15.15 -18.63
CA SER A 37 -6.34 -15.76 -17.60
C SER A 37 -7.15 -16.27 -16.40
N ILE A 38 -8.17 -15.54 -15.97
CA ILE A 38 -9.11 -16.01 -14.95
C ILE A 38 -9.85 -17.25 -15.45
N THR A 39 -10.32 -17.25 -16.70
CA THR A 39 -11.01 -18.41 -17.28
C THR A 39 -10.11 -19.64 -17.32
N ALA A 40 -8.85 -19.48 -17.76
CA ALA A 40 -7.85 -20.54 -17.77
C ALA A 40 -7.53 -21.04 -16.35
N PHE A 41 -7.30 -20.13 -15.39
CA PHE A 41 -7.07 -20.47 -13.98
C PHE A 41 -8.19 -21.35 -13.41
N TYR A 42 -9.45 -20.98 -13.66
CA TYR A 42 -10.59 -21.76 -13.16
C TYR A 42 -10.68 -23.13 -13.84
N ALA A 43 -10.40 -23.21 -15.14
CA ALA A 43 -10.38 -24.48 -15.87
C ALA A 43 -9.28 -25.43 -15.31
N MET A 44 -8.08 -24.92 -15.02
CA MET A 44 -7.00 -25.68 -14.38
C MET A 44 -7.41 -26.23 -13.01
N GLN A 45 -8.17 -25.45 -12.26
CA GLN A 45 -8.72 -25.84 -10.95
C GLN A 45 -10.01 -26.68 -11.05
N LYS A 46 -10.40 -27.11 -12.26
CA LYS A 46 -11.62 -27.89 -12.53
C LYS A 46 -12.90 -27.19 -12.07
N HIS A 47 -12.91 -25.87 -12.16
CA HIS A 47 -14.05 -25.01 -11.95
C HIS A 47 -14.63 -24.52 -13.29
N VAL A 48 -15.92 -24.18 -13.27
CA VAL A 48 -16.54 -23.50 -14.42
C VAL A 48 -16.06 -22.06 -14.49
N ARG A 49 -16.14 -21.44 -15.67
CA ARG A 49 -15.83 -20.01 -15.82
C ARG A 49 -16.62 -19.20 -14.79
N PRO A 50 -15.96 -18.39 -13.94
CA PRO A 50 -16.66 -17.59 -12.96
C PRO A 50 -17.33 -16.40 -13.63
N GLN A 51 -18.27 -15.80 -12.93
CA GLN A 51 -18.60 -14.42 -13.21
C GLN A 51 -17.44 -13.51 -12.77
N ILE A 52 -17.03 -12.60 -13.64
CA ILE A 52 -15.93 -11.67 -13.35
C ILE A 52 -16.52 -10.31 -13.05
N ILE A 53 -16.17 -9.74 -11.89
CA ILE A 53 -16.66 -8.43 -11.44
C ILE A 53 -15.45 -7.51 -11.29
N TRP A 54 -15.45 -6.44 -12.09
CA TRP A 54 -14.41 -5.42 -12.09
C TRP A 54 -14.76 -4.30 -11.12
N PHE A 55 -13.81 -3.96 -10.27
CA PHE A 55 -13.80 -2.81 -9.40
C PHE A 55 -12.71 -1.84 -9.83
N GLN A 56 -12.98 -0.54 -9.68
CA GLN A 56 -12.07 0.51 -10.15
C GLN A 56 -10.90 0.75 -9.21
N ASN A 57 -11.00 0.25 -7.98
CA ASN A 57 -10.01 0.45 -6.93
C ASN A 57 -10.10 -0.65 -5.84
N PRO A 58 -9.04 -0.82 -5.05
CA PRO A 58 -8.98 -1.84 -4.02
C PRO A 58 -9.98 -1.64 -2.88
N TRP A 59 -10.43 -0.42 -2.59
CA TRP A 59 -11.47 -0.17 -1.59
C TRP A 59 -12.80 -0.82 -1.99
N GLN A 60 -13.17 -0.73 -3.27
CA GLN A 60 -14.35 -1.41 -3.80
C GLN A 60 -14.19 -2.94 -3.75
N LEU A 61 -13.02 -3.50 -4.08
CA LEU A 61 -12.75 -4.93 -3.92
C LEU A 61 -12.82 -5.37 -2.45
N HIS A 62 -12.45 -4.48 -1.53
CA HIS A 62 -12.50 -4.75 -0.12
C HIS A 62 -13.95 -4.90 0.40
N TYR A 63 -14.89 -4.06 -0.05
CA TYR A 63 -16.28 -4.06 0.47
C TYR A 63 -17.34 -4.67 -0.44
N GLY A 64 -17.16 -4.56 -1.75
CA GLY A 64 -18.10 -5.02 -2.76
C GLY A 64 -18.53 -6.48 -2.59
N PRO A 65 -17.63 -7.43 -2.29
CA PRO A 65 -18.01 -8.81 -2.03
C PRO A 65 -19.10 -8.99 -0.96
N GLY A 66 -19.12 -8.14 0.07
CA GLY A 66 -20.13 -8.17 1.13
C GLY A 66 -21.55 -7.80 0.68
N LEU A 67 -21.71 -7.19 -0.51
CA LEU A 67 -23.01 -6.80 -1.05
C LEU A 67 -23.74 -7.96 -1.75
N PHE A 68 -23.07 -9.09 -1.97
CA PHE A 68 -23.64 -10.24 -2.66
C PHE A 68 -24.09 -11.32 -1.65
N GLU A 69 -25.36 -11.75 -1.67
CA GLU A 69 -25.76 -12.95 -0.93
C GLU A 69 -25.52 -14.21 -1.77
N GLY A 70 -25.27 -15.36 -1.13
CA GLY A 70 -25.41 -16.67 -1.77
C GLY A 70 -24.25 -17.16 -2.65
N TYR A 71 -23.18 -16.39 -2.84
CA TYR A 71 -21.97 -16.94 -3.45
C TYR A 71 -21.36 -18.00 -2.53
N LYS A 72 -20.88 -19.11 -3.10
CA LYS A 72 -20.25 -20.17 -2.30
C LYS A 72 -18.99 -19.57 -1.68
N ARG A 73 -19.01 -19.29 -0.37
CA ARG A 73 -17.90 -18.72 0.45
C ARG A 73 -16.61 -19.56 0.49
N LYS A 74 -16.43 -20.50 -0.42
CA LYS A 74 -15.17 -21.21 -0.59
C LYS A 74 -14.30 -20.37 -1.51
N GLN A 75 -13.30 -19.74 -0.93
CA GLN A 75 -12.26 -19.07 -1.67
C GLN A 75 -11.43 -20.11 -2.42
N ILE A 76 -11.07 -19.81 -3.66
CA ILE A 76 -10.06 -20.55 -4.41
C ILE A 76 -8.73 -19.83 -4.16
N LEU A 77 -7.87 -20.44 -3.35
CA LEU A 77 -6.57 -19.86 -3.00
C LEU A 77 -5.57 -20.07 -4.14
N ILE A 78 -5.12 -18.96 -4.74
CA ILE A 78 -4.07 -18.95 -5.76
C ILE A 78 -2.74 -19.47 -5.16
N ASP A 79 -2.52 -19.30 -3.86
CA ASP A 79 -1.29 -19.69 -3.16
C ASP A 79 -0.94 -21.19 -3.32
N SER A 80 -1.95 -22.07 -3.26
CA SER A 80 -1.75 -23.51 -3.46
C SER A 80 -1.16 -23.82 -4.84
N PHE A 81 -1.63 -23.10 -5.86
CA PHE A 81 -1.20 -23.24 -7.24
C PHE A 81 0.20 -22.67 -7.47
N ILE A 82 0.51 -21.52 -6.86
CA ILE A 82 1.86 -20.95 -6.87
C ILE A 82 2.86 -21.87 -6.22
N THR A 83 2.50 -22.47 -5.07
CA THR A 83 3.38 -23.36 -4.32
C THR A 83 3.72 -24.62 -5.13
N GLU A 84 2.74 -25.21 -5.80
CA GLU A 84 2.96 -26.34 -6.70
C GLU A 84 3.89 -25.96 -7.86
N LEU A 85 3.60 -24.86 -8.56
CA LEU A 85 4.40 -24.36 -9.67
C LEU A 85 5.85 -24.07 -9.24
N ALA A 86 6.05 -23.46 -8.07
CA ALA A 86 7.37 -23.20 -7.52
C ALA A 86 8.12 -24.52 -7.26
N ASN A 87 7.51 -25.45 -6.52
CA ASN A 87 8.15 -26.74 -6.20
C ASN A 87 8.58 -27.51 -7.45
N THR A 88 7.72 -27.57 -8.47
CA THR A 88 8.06 -28.25 -9.71
C THR A 88 9.13 -27.50 -10.51
N THR A 89 9.08 -26.16 -10.54
CA THR A 89 10.14 -25.33 -11.15
C THR A 89 11.49 -25.60 -10.50
N ARG A 90 11.54 -25.67 -9.17
CA ARG A 90 12.76 -26.05 -8.44
C ARG A 90 13.24 -27.44 -8.84
N GLN A 91 12.36 -28.44 -8.84
CA GLN A 91 12.76 -29.80 -9.21
C GLN A 91 13.41 -29.83 -10.60
N LEU A 92 12.80 -29.17 -11.59
CA LEU A 92 13.34 -29.09 -12.95
C LEU A 92 14.70 -28.36 -12.99
N LEU A 93 14.88 -27.31 -12.19
CA LEU A 93 16.18 -26.64 -12.04
C LEU A 93 17.21 -27.57 -11.41
N GLU A 94 16.85 -28.30 -10.34
CA GLU A 94 17.75 -29.26 -9.68
C GLU A 94 18.21 -30.36 -10.65
N GLU A 95 17.31 -30.84 -11.51
CA GLU A 95 17.62 -31.80 -12.57
C GLU A 95 18.55 -31.20 -13.65
N GLN A 96 18.36 -29.93 -14.00
CA GLN A 96 19.13 -29.25 -15.04
C GLN A 96 20.54 -28.84 -14.59
N MET A 97 20.70 -28.32 -13.37
CA MET A 97 21.94 -27.67 -12.92
C MET A 97 22.48 -28.14 -11.58
N GLY A 98 21.78 -29.04 -10.89
CA GLY A 98 22.16 -29.56 -9.58
C GLY A 98 21.55 -28.77 -8.41
N LYS A 99 21.42 -29.46 -7.27
CA LYS A 99 20.78 -28.92 -6.06
C LYS A 99 21.49 -27.71 -5.48
N ARG A 100 22.83 -27.73 -5.46
CA ARG A 100 23.63 -26.67 -4.85
C ARG A 100 23.52 -25.37 -5.64
N GLU A 101 23.62 -25.46 -6.96
CA GLU A 101 23.53 -24.34 -7.89
C GLU A 101 22.12 -23.76 -7.90
N THR A 102 21.10 -24.63 -7.88
CA THR A 102 19.68 -24.23 -7.77
C THR A 102 19.41 -23.46 -6.47
N ALA A 103 19.84 -24.00 -5.32
CA ALA A 103 19.70 -23.31 -4.03
C ALA A 103 20.38 -21.95 -4.03
N TYR A 104 21.61 -21.86 -4.57
CA TYR A 104 22.35 -20.61 -4.66
C TYR A 104 21.64 -19.56 -5.52
N ILE A 105 21.14 -19.94 -6.71
CA ILE A 105 20.40 -19.02 -7.59
C ILE A 105 19.12 -18.54 -6.94
N LEU A 106 18.29 -19.44 -6.42
CA LEU A 106 16.99 -19.08 -5.86
C LEU A 106 17.16 -18.15 -4.67
N ALA A 107 18.09 -18.43 -3.76
CA ALA A 107 18.42 -17.56 -2.64
C ALA A 107 18.95 -16.18 -3.10
N SER A 108 19.73 -16.15 -4.19
CA SER A 108 20.25 -14.90 -4.75
C SER A 108 19.14 -14.06 -5.39
N ILE A 109 18.24 -14.68 -6.16
CA ILE A 109 17.08 -14.00 -6.75
C ILE A 109 16.17 -13.45 -5.65
N GLN A 110 15.91 -14.24 -4.61
CA GLN A 110 15.11 -13.80 -3.47
C GLN A 110 15.73 -12.59 -2.76
N ALA A 111 17.06 -12.56 -2.63
CA ALA A 111 17.77 -11.42 -2.06
C ALA A 111 17.72 -10.15 -2.94
N LEU A 112 17.40 -10.26 -4.23
CA LEU A 112 17.17 -9.11 -5.10
C LEU A 112 15.77 -8.48 -4.90
N MET A 113 14.81 -9.23 -4.37
CA MET A 113 13.41 -8.79 -4.31
C MET A 113 13.24 -7.66 -3.29
N PRO A 114 12.74 -6.46 -3.69
CA PRO A 114 12.56 -5.35 -2.78
C PRO A 114 11.20 -5.46 -2.07
N ALA A 115 11.06 -6.50 -1.24
CA ALA A 115 9.79 -6.86 -0.58
C ALA A 115 9.18 -5.69 0.20
N ARG A 116 10.02 -4.91 0.92
CA ARG A 116 9.58 -3.70 1.62
C ARG A 116 9.00 -2.68 0.63
N SER A 117 9.77 -2.29 -0.39
CA SER A 117 9.37 -1.26 -1.37
C SER A 117 8.11 -1.62 -2.15
N LEU A 118 7.91 -2.90 -2.45
CA LEU A 118 6.72 -3.41 -3.13
C LEU A 118 5.51 -3.53 -2.20
N SER A 119 5.71 -3.97 -0.94
CA SER A 119 4.64 -4.01 0.07
C SER A 119 4.18 -2.62 0.53
N MET A 120 4.97 -1.57 0.31
CA MET A 120 4.57 -0.20 0.65
C MET A 120 3.28 0.20 -0.08
N LEU A 121 3.04 -0.28 -1.29
CA LEU A 121 1.82 0.06 -2.04
C LEU A 121 0.56 -0.51 -1.36
N SER A 122 0.53 -1.82 -1.08
CA SER A 122 -0.59 -2.44 -0.35
C SER A 122 -0.77 -1.84 1.03
N ARG A 123 0.31 -1.63 1.78
CA ARG A 123 0.23 -1.01 3.12
C ARG A 123 -0.33 0.39 3.12
N THR A 124 0.06 1.20 2.14
CA THR A 124 -0.48 2.55 1.98
C THR A 124 -1.97 2.51 1.66
N VAL A 125 -2.39 1.57 0.82
CA VAL A 125 -3.81 1.35 0.51
C VAL A 125 -4.59 0.84 1.74
N ASP A 126 -4.08 -0.15 2.46
CA ASP A 126 -4.73 -0.67 3.68
C ASP A 126 -4.89 0.42 4.73
N ARG A 127 -3.83 1.21 4.95
CA ARG A 127 -3.87 2.34 5.88
C ARG A 127 -4.91 3.39 5.47
N GLU A 128 -5.06 3.63 4.16
CA GLU A 128 -6.12 4.49 3.63
C GLU A 128 -7.51 3.92 3.95
N ILE A 129 -7.71 2.63 3.69
CA ILE A 129 -8.96 1.91 4.00
C ILE A 129 -9.27 1.98 5.51
N GLU A 130 -8.31 1.69 6.38
CA GLU A 130 -8.49 1.78 7.84
C GLU A 130 -8.88 3.18 8.29
N LEU A 131 -8.29 4.21 7.70
CA LEU A 131 -8.61 5.60 8.06
C LEU A 131 -10.02 5.98 7.66
N LEU A 132 -10.47 5.55 6.47
CA LEU A 132 -11.85 5.69 6.05
C LEU A 132 -12.81 4.97 7.01
N ASN A 133 -12.40 3.83 7.57
CA ASN A 133 -13.21 3.07 8.53
C ASN A 133 -13.28 3.76 9.91
N ARG A 134 -12.16 4.34 10.39
CA ARG A 134 -12.12 5.05 11.67
C ARG A 134 -12.91 6.35 11.66
N GLN A 135 -13.06 6.96 10.50
CA GLN A 135 -13.98 8.08 10.29
C GLN A 135 -15.42 7.55 10.20
N GLN A 136 -15.91 6.94 11.30
CA GLN A 136 -17.10 6.07 11.40
C GLN A 136 -18.40 6.60 10.76
N ASP A 137 -18.47 7.89 10.41
CA ASP A 137 -19.62 8.55 9.81
C ASP A 137 -19.39 9.10 8.38
N HIS A 138 -18.16 9.07 7.81
CA HIS A 138 -17.79 9.93 6.66
C HIS A 138 -16.91 9.28 5.59
N ALA A 139 -17.02 7.97 5.32
CA ALA A 139 -16.53 7.50 4.00
C ALA A 139 -17.18 8.39 2.92
N PRO A 140 -16.40 9.00 2.00
CA PRO A 140 -16.95 9.90 1.00
C PRO A 140 -18.17 9.29 0.32
N GLN A 141 -19.29 10.01 0.35
CA GLN A 141 -20.55 9.59 -0.28
C GLN A 141 -20.34 9.13 -1.74
N GLN A 142 -19.41 9.79 -2.44
CA GLN A 142 -18.99 9.44 -3.79
C GLN A 142 -18.40 8.03 -3.91
N LEU A 143 -17.51 7.62 -2.98
CA LEU A 143 -16.94 6.27 -2.95
C LEU A 143 -18.04 5.20 -2.82
N CYS A 144 -18.97 5.43 -1.89
CA CYS A 144 -20.08 4.53 -1.67
C CYS A 144 -20.97 4.45 -2.93
N GLN A 145 -21.37 5.59 -3.49
CA GLN A 145 -22.17 5.64 -4.73
C GLN A 145 -21.48 4.92 -5.90
N GLY A 146 -20.17 5.10 -6.07
CA GLY A 146 -19.38 4.42 -7.08
C GLY A 146 -19.41 2.90 -6.90
N LEU A 147 -19.22 2.41 -5.68
CA LEU A 147 -19.33 0.99 -5.37
C LEU A 147 -20.72 0.43 -5.72
N PHE A 148 -21.79 1.09 -5.26
CA PHE A 148 -23.15 0.64 -5.53
C PHE A 148 -23.47 0.62 -7.01
N LYS A 149 -23.02 1.63 -7.76
CA LYS A 149 -23.18 1.68 -9.21
C LYS A 149 -22.50 0.47 -9.85
N THR A 150 -21.23 0.22 -9.54
CA THR A 150 -20.49 -0.94 -10.07
C THR A 150 -21.19 -2.26 -9.76
N CYS A 151 -21.65 -2.46 -8.52
CA CYS A 151 -22.37 -3.67 -8.13
C CYS A 151 -23.75 -3.81 -8.81
N SER A 152 -24.45 -2.70 -9.06
CA SER A 152 -25.75 -2.69 -9.75
C SER A 152 -25.58 -3.00 -11.24
N ASP A 153 -24.59 -2.38 -11.89
CA ASP A 153 -24.28 -2.55 -13.31
C ASP A 153 -23.83 -3.99 -13.62
N ALA A 154 -23.18 -4.67 -12.65
CA ALA A 154 -22.79 -6.08 -12.77
C ALA A 154 -23.98 -7.07 -12.89
N ASN A 155 -25.22 -6.59 -12.74
CA ASN A 155 -26.51 -7.24 -13.06
C ASN A 155 -26.53 -8.77 -12.86
N LEU A 156 -26.37 -9.20 -11.61
CA LEU A 156 -26.38 -10.60 -11.22
C LEU A 156 -27.81 -11.16 -11.22
N ALA A 157 -28.16 -11.95 -12.23
CA ALA A 157 -29.45 -12.60 -12.32
C ALA A 157 -29.59 -13.83 -11.38
N GLN A 158 -30.67 -13.81 -10.61
CA GLN A 158 -31.46 -14.89 -9.97
C GLN A 158 -30.92 -15.74 -8.81
N ASN A 159 -29.61 -15.96 -8.63
CA ASN A 159 -29.13 -16.83 -7.54
C ASN A 159 -28.47 -16.09 -6.36
N SER A 160 -27.93 -14.89 -6.59
CA SER A 160 -27.60 -13.96 -5.51
C SER A 160 -28.77 -13.00 -5.36
N LYS A 161 -29.58 -13.15 -4.31
CA LYS A 161 -30.39 -12.02 -3.86
C LYS A 161 -29.36 -11.01 -3.39
N LEU A 162 -29.01 -10.01 -4.20
CA LEU A 162 -28.37 -8.84 -3.64
C LEU A 162 -29.27 -8.42 -2.46
N ARG A 163 -28.74 -8.39 -1.23
CA ARG A 163 -29.47 -7.95 -0.02
C ARG A 163 -30.28 -6.66 -0.31
N TYR A 164 -29.68 -5.85 -1.19
CA TYR A 164 -30.17 -4.79 -2.06
C TYR A 164 -31.67 -4.75 -2.41
N MET A 165 -32.32 -5.78 -2.97
CA MET A 165 -33.67 -5.55 -3.57
C MET A 165 -34.76 -5.12 -2.57
N ARG A 166 -34.55 -5.25 -1.25
CA ARG A 166 -35.45 -4.69 -0.22
C ARG A 166 -34.96 -3.39 0.42
N GLU A 167 -33.67 -3.09 0.35
CA GLU A 167 -33.04 -1.95 1.04
C GLU A 167 -32.67 -0.81 0.07
N ALA A 168 -32.46 -1.10 -1.22
CA ALA A 168 -32.13 -0.16 -2.28
C ALA A 168 -33.21 0.90 -2.54
N GLU A 169 -34.49 0.55 -2.41
CA GLU A 169 -35.60 1.51 -2.51
C GLU A 169 -35.59 2.54 -1.35
N ARG A 170 -34.90 2.23 -0.24
CA ARG A 170 -34.74 3.12 0.92
C ARG A 170 -33.40 3.85 0.95
N LEU A 171 -32.42 3.41 0.16
CA LEU A 171 -31.06 3.94 0.15
C LEU A 171 -31.06 5.24 -0.65
N ASP A 172 -31.28 6.35 0.06
CA ASP A 172 -31.15 7.72 -0.44
C ASP A 172 -29.72 7.97 -0.93
N ARG A 173 -29.52 9.06 -1.69
CA ARG A 173 -28.23 9.45 -2.27
C ARG A 173 -27.11 9.58 -1.23
N ASN A 174 -27.40 9.71 0.05
CA ASN A 174 -26.45 10.01 1.14
C ASN A 174 -25.97 8.76 1.91
N ILE A 175 -25.34 7.81 1.22
CA ILE A 175 -24.80 6.62 1.89
C ILE A 175 -23.49 6.96 2.61
N GLY A 176 -23.49 6.76 3.93
CA GLY A 176 -22.31 6.84 4.79
C GLY A 176 -21.79 5.47 5.22
N TRP A 177 -20.61 5.44 5.83
CA TRP A 177 -19.91 4.22 6.28
C TRP A 177 -20.79 3.32 7.16
N TYR A 178 -21.45 3.88 8.18
CA TYR A 178 -22.34 3.14 9.08
C TYR A 178 -23.46 2.39 8.32
N GLN A 179 -24.05 3.02 7.30
CA GLN A 179 -25.08 2.38 6.48
C GLN A 179 -24.50 1.27 5.61
N LEU A 180 -23.31 1.47 5.03
CA LEU A 180 -22.62 0.43 4.26
C LEU A 180 -22.35 -0.81 5.13
N HIS A 181 -21.84 -0.61 6.35
CA HIS A 181 -21.62 -1.68 7.32
C HIS A 181 -22.90 -2.45 7.67
N HIS A 182 -24.02 -1.74 7.88
CA HIS A 182 -25.33 -2.38 8.08
C HIS A 182 -25.74 -3.25 6.89
N VAL A 183 -25.52 -2.76 5.67
CA VAL A 183 -25.85 -3.47 4.42
C VAL A 183 -24.92 -4.66 4.17
N THR A 184 -23.64 -4.63 4.57
CA THR A 184 -22.72 -5.77 4.44
C THR A 184 -22.80 -6.76 5.62
N ASN A 185 -23.52 -6.39 6.68
CA ASN A 185 -23.74 -7.17 7.91
C ASN A 185 -22.50 -7.47 8.76
N MET A 186 -21.32 -6.95 8.41
CA MET A 186 -20.04 -7.23 9.06
C MET A 186 -19.07 -6.06 8.82
N GLU A 187 -18.02 -6.01 9.65
CA GLU A 187 -16.72 -5.47 9.27
C GLU A 187 -16.25 -6.17 7.96
N SER A 188 -15.12 -5.78 7.35
CA SER A 188 -14.73 -6.26 6.03
C SER A 188 -15.09 -7.74 5.76
N PRO A 189 -15.66 -8.14 4.59
CA PRO A 189 -15.99 -9.55 4.33
C PRO A 189 -14.78 -10.48 4.47
N TRP A 190 -13.58 -9.91 4.47
CA TRP A 190 -12.28 -10.52 4.67
C TRP A 190 -11.89 -10.71 6.15
N GLU A 191 -12.46 -9.96 7.09
CA GLU A 191 -12.13 -10.07 8.52
C GLU A 191 -12.53 -11.42 9.12
N HIS A 192 -13.54 -12.09 8.58
CA HIS A 192 -13.91 -13.43 9.02
C HIS A 192 -13.04 -14.53 8.41
N LEU A 193 -12.32 -14.26 7.32
CA LEU A 193 -11.26 -15.17 6.85
C LEU A 193 -10.05 -15.19 7.80
N ILE A 194 -9.97 -14.23 8.73
CA ILE A 194 -8.98 -14.18 9.80
C ILE A 194 -9.35 -15.14 10.94
N VAL A 195 -10.62 -15.56 11.05
CA VAL A 195 -11.14 -16.27 12.24
C VAL A 195 -11.71 -17.64 11.86
N ASP A 196 -10.83 -18.57 11.50
CA ASP A 196 -11.03 -19.98 11.86
C ASP A 196 -9.83 -20.47 12.66
N SER A 197 -9.95 -20.35 13.98
CA SER A 197 -9.00 -20.86 14.97
C SER A 197 -8.90 -22.40 14.99
N GLN A 198 -9.61 -23.10 14.09
CA GLN A 198 -9.60 -24.56 13.98
C GLN A 198 -9.32 -25.14 12.59
N ASN A 199 -8.67 -24.37 11.69
CA ASN A 199 -7.70 -24.92 10.72
C ASN A 199 -8.18 -26.02 9.72
N PRO A 200 -8.30 -25.71 8.42
CA PRO A 200 -8.22 -26.74 7.37
C PRO A 200 -6.83 -26.84 6.69
N PHE A 201 -5.93 -25.87 6.82
CA PHE A 201 -4.58 -25.91 6.24
C PHE A 201 -3.52 -25.41 7.23
N GLY A 202 -2.97 -26.33 8.03
CA GLY A 202 -2.20 -26.04 9.24
C GLY A 202 -0.87 -25.34 9.02
N VAL A 203 -0.90 -24.01 8.81
CA VAL A 203 0.28 -23.16 8.83
C VAL A 203 0.26 -22.33 10.12
N ARG A 204 1.07 -22.76 11.10
CA ARG A 204 1.36 -21.99 12.31
C ARG A 204 2.29 -20.82 11.98
N GLY A 205 1.96 -19.65 12.49
CA GLY A 205 2.90 -18.55 12.67
C GLY A 205 2.18 -17.22 12.65
N GLN A 206 2.80 -16.18 13.20
CA GLN A 206 2.67 -14.85 12.58
C GLN A 206 2.66 -15.06 11.07
N SER A 207 1.76 -14.44 10.32
CA SER A 207 1.78 -14.52 8.87
C SER A 207 3.06 -13.83 8.36
N HIS A 208 4.21 -14.48 8.57
CA HIS A 208 5.26 -14.50 7.60
C HIS A 208 4.59 -15.15 6.40
N PHE A 209 4.07 -14.38 5.44
CA PHE A 209 4.20 -14.86 4.07
C PHE A 209 5.71 -14.90 3.91
N GLU A 210 6.25 -16.10 4.10
CA GLU A 210 7.55 -16.45 3.61
C GLU A 210 7.47 -16.18 2.10
N TRP A 211 7.87 -14.97 1.69
CA TRP A 211 8.28 -14.72 0.30
C TRP A 211 9.39 -15.70 -0.10
N ASP A 212 10.01 -16.33 0.90
CA ASP A 212 10.67 -17.61 0.81
C ASP A 212 9.68 -18.70 0.37
N LEU A 213 9.35 -18.72 -0.93
CA LEU A 213 8.71 -19.85 -1.61
C LEU A 213 9.51 -21.17 -1.48
N TRP A 214 10.67 -21.10 -0.83
CA TRP A 214 11.77 -22.02 -0.96
C TRP A 214 12.17 -22.68 0.36
N GLY A 215 11.59 -22.26 1.49
CA GLY A 215 11.74 -22.89 2.79
C GLY A 215 13.10 -22.66 3.47
N GLU A 216 13.91 -21.70 3.01
CA GLU A 216 15.12 -21.32 3.75
C GLU A 216 14.76 -20.32 4.86
N ARG A 217 14.34 -20.83 6.02
CA ARG A 217 14.14 -20.00 7.23
C ARG A 217 15.37 -19.16 7.55
N ARG A 218 15.45 -17.95 7.01
CA ARG A 218 16.23 -16.87 7.59
C ARG A 218 15.31 -16.20 8.59
N ALA A 219 15.60 -16.40 9.87
CA ALA A 219 15.02 -15.55 10.90
C ALA A 219 15.22 -14.10 10.44
N PRO A 220 14.15 -13.33 10.21
CA PRO A 220 14.35 -11.97 9.78
C PRO A 220 15.03 -11.27 10.97
N GLN A 221 16.16 -10.58 10.73
CA GLN A 221 16.67 -9.61 11.70
C GLN A 221 15.74 -8.40 11.83
N GLU A 222 14.62 -8.41 11.11
CA GLU A 222 13.66 -7.36 10.94
C GLU A 222 12.26 -7.86 11.33
N PRO A 223 11.35 -7.00 11.79
CA PRO A 223 10.01 -7.40 12.19
C PRO A 223 9.22 -8.04 11.03
N PRO A 224 8.30 -8.98 11.31
CA PRO A 224 7.45 -9.61 10.30
C PRO A 224 6.71 -8.56 9.47
N LEU A 225 6.64 -8.76 8.14
CA LEU A 225 5.74 -7.96 7.33
C LEU A 225 4.30 -8.30 7.71
N HIS A 226 3.57 -7.35 8.30
CA HIS A 226 2.11 -7.41 8.33
C HIS A 226 1.61 -7.44 6.88
N LEU A 227 0.75 -8.41 6.59
CA LEU A 227 0.20 -8.63 5.26
C LEU A 227 -1.16 -7.96 5.14
N PRO A 228 -1.52 -7.53 3.92
CA PRO A 228 -2.80 -6.93 3.65
C PRO A 228 -3.96 -7.91 3.90
N THR A 229 -5.18 -7.37 3.88
CA THR A 229 -6.42 -8.04 4.25
C THR A 229 -6.52 -9.48 3.68
N PRO A 230 -6.63 -10.53 4.52
CA PRO A 230 -6.73 -11.92 4.06
C PRO A 230 -7.95 -12.11 3.15
N GLY A 231 -7.75 -12.56 1.91
CA GLY A 231 -8.87 -12.78 0.96
C GLY A 231 -8.64 -12.29 -0.47
N ALA A 232 -7.73 -11.32 -0.65
CA ALA A 232 -7.33 -10.81 -1.95
C ALA A 232 -5.82 -11.00 -2.16
N GLU A 233 -5.44 -11.49 -3.34
CA GLU A 233 -4.05 -11.56 -3.80
C GLU A 233 -3.69 -10.27 -4.50
N TRP A 234 -2.60 -9.61 -4.09
CA TRP A 234 -2.15 -8.38 -4.76
C TRP A 234 -1.13 -8.68 -5.85
N SER A 235 -1.14 -7.83 -6.88
CA SER A 235 -0.24 -7.87 -8.03
C SER A 235 1.21 -8.08 -7.64
N HIS A 236 1.75 -7.23 -6.77
CA HIS A 236 3.15 -7.31 -6.35
C HIS A 236 3.48 -8.62 -5.61
N PHE A 237 2.53 -9.23 -4.89
CA PHE A 237 2.70 -10.58 -4.33
C PHE A 237 2.78 -11.65 -5.41
N LEU A 238 1.88 -11.62 -6.39
CA LEU A 238 1.93 -12.53 -7.53
C LEU A 238 3.25 -12.37 -8.31
N ARG A 239 3.62 -11.13 -8.66
CA ARG A 239 4.82 -10.83 -9.46
C ARG A 239 6.10 -11.31 -8.80
N MET A 240 6.31 -10.99 -7.53
CA MET A 240 7.48 -11.44 -6.77
C MET A 240 7.53 -12.97 -6.66
N ARG A 241 6.38 -13.64 -6.45
CA ARG A 241 6.31 -15.12 -6.41
C ARG A 241 6.59 -15.75 -7.77
N THR A 242 6.18 -15.11 -8.87
CA THR A 242 6.42 -15.61 -10.24
C THR A 242 7.75 -15.17 -10.85
N ALA A 243 8.46 -14.24 -10.22
CA ALA A 243 9.69 -13.67 -10.78
C ALA A 243 10.79 -14.71 -10.92
N SER A 244 10.95 -15.62 -9.96
CA SER A 244 11.93 -16.71 -10.05
C SER A 244 11.66 -17.63 -11.25
N ILE A 245 10.39 -17.92 -11.55
CA ILE A 245 10.00 -18.74 -12.71
C ILE A 245 10.33 -17.99 -14.00
N SER A 246 10.00 -16.69 -14.06
CA SER A 246 10.31 -15.84 -15.21
C SER A 246 11.81 -15.76 -15.49
N ILE A 247 12.61 -15.59 -14.44
CA ILE A 247 14.08 -15.58 -14.51
C ILE A 247 14.61 -16.94 -14.97
N ALA A 248 14.10 -18.04 -14.41
CA ALA A 248 14.50 -19.38 -14.79
C ALA A 248 14.21 -19.66 -16.28
N GLN A 249 13.05 -19.28 -16.78
CA GLN A 249 12.71 -19.43 -18.20
C GLN A 249 13.58 -18.52 -19.09
N ARG A 250 13.73 -17.24 -18.74
CA ARG A 250 14.36 -16.23 -19.60
C ARG A 250 15.88 -16.29 -19.60
N PHE A 251 16.51 -16.51 -18.45
CA PHE A 251 17.96 -16.35 -18.29
C PHE A 251 18.69 -17.68 -18.04
N ILE A 252 17.99 -18.70 -17.54
CA ILE A 252 18.55 -20.06 -17.36
C ILE A 252 18.12 -20.98 -18.53
N GLY A 253 17.07 -20.60 -19.27
CA GLY A 253 16.55 -21.39 -20.38
C GLY A 253 15.74 -22.61 -19.92
N LEU A 254 15.17 -22.56 -18.72
CA LEU A 254 14.33 -23.63 -18.18
C LEU A 254 13.12 -23.86 -19.09
N LYS A 255 12.95 -25.08 -19.57
CA LYS A 255 11.77 -25.49 -20.33
C LYS A 255 10.73 -26.09 -19.38
N LEU A 256 9.62 -25.40 -19.23
CA LEU A 256 8.46 -25.94 -18.52
C LEU A 256 7.68 -26.85 -19.47
N ILE A 257 7.05 -27.88 -18.91
CA ILE A 257 6.01 -28.65 -19.61
C ILE A 257 4.80 -27.74 -19.86
N ASP A 258 4.00 -28.07 -20.88
CA ASP A 258 2.92 -27.19 -21.38
C ASP A 258 1.96 -26.71 -20.28
N GLU A 259 1.53 -27.61 -19.40
CA GLU A 259 0.63 -27.29 -18.27
C GLU A 259 1.23 -26.27 -17.30
N LEU A 260 2.51 -26.39 -16.96
CA LEU A 260 3.22 -25.45 -16.08
C LEU A 260 3.53 -24.13 -16.78
N ALA A 261 3.81 -24.18 -18.08
CA ALA A 261 4.03 -22.98 -18.89
C ALA A 261 2.75 -22.13 -18.95
N GLU A 262 1.59 -22.78 -19.13
CA GLU A 262 0.28 -22.13 -19.09
C GLU A 262 -0.01 -21.55 -17.70
N ALA A 263 0.24 -22.31 -16.63
CA ALA A 263 0.10 -21.85 -15.25
C ALA A 263 0.95 -20.60 -14.97
N ALA A 264 2.23 -20.63 -15.35
CA ALA A 264 3.15 -19.50 -15.18
C ALA A 264 2.67 -18.28 -15.96
N PHE A 265 2.20 -18.47 -17.21
CA PHE A 265 1.68 -17.40 -18.04
C PHE A 265 0.42 -16.74 -17.44
N VAL A 266 -0.52 -17.55 -16.93
CA VAL A 266 -1.72 -17.07 -16.25
C VAL A 266 -1.35 -16.20 -15.05
N LEU A 267 -0.48 -16.69 -14.16
CA LEU A 267 -0.09 -15.96 -12.96
C LEU A 267 0.70 -14.67 -13.27
N GLN A 268 1.59 -14.70 -14.27
CA GLN A 268 2.30 -13.52 -14.75
C GLN A 268 1.31 -12.48 -15.29
N THR A 269 0.35 -12.90 -16.12
CA THR A 269 -0.66 -12.00 -16.70
C THR A 269 -1.51 -11.36 -15.61
N LEU A 270 -1.97 -12.13 -14.62
CA LEU A 270 -2.70 -11.59 -13.47
C LEU A 270 -1.84 -10.61 -12.68
N GLY A 271 -0.61 -10.99 -12.31
CA GLY A 271 0.30 -10.13 -11.57
C GLY A 271 0.61 -8.81 -12.28
N GLU A 272 0.60 -8.78 -13.61
CA GLU A 272 0.91 -7.60 -14.40
C GLU A 272 -0.30 -6.70 -14.72
N ASN A 273 -1.53 -7.20 -14.65
CA ASN A 273 -2.70 -6.50 -15.21
C ASN A 273 -3.82 -6.20 -14.20
N VAL A 274 -3.66 -6.60 -12.94
CA VAL A 274 -4.62 -6.30 -11.86
C VAL A 274 -3.91 -5.54 -10.74
N HIS A 275 -4.65 -4.90 -9.85
CA HIS A 275 -4.09 -4.47 -8.57
C HIS A 275 -4.20 -5.56 -7.51
N SER A 276 -5.40 -6.12 -7.43
CA SER A 276 -5.73 -7.22 -6.54
C SER A 276 -6.85 -8.05 -7.12
N ILE A 277 -6.89 -9.33 -6.74
CA ILE A 277 -7.84 -10.32 -7.24
C ILE A 277 -8.30 -11.22 -6.10
N ALA A 278 -9.58 -11.57 -6.09
CA ALA A 278 -10.14 -12.55 -5.17
C ALA A 278 -10.98 -13.58 -5.93
N CYS A 279 -10.66 -14.86 -5.78
CA CYS A 279 -11.29 -15.96 -6.51
C CYS A 279 -12.21 -16.76 -5.58
N PHE A 280 -13.43 -17.04 -6.03
CA PHE A 280 -14.42 -17.92 -5.39
C PHE A 280 -14.99 -18.88 -6.42
N HIS A 281 -15.64 -19.97 -6.00
CA HIS A 281 -16.12 -21.00 -6.92
C HIS A 281 -16.96 -20.52 -8.11
N ASP A 282 -17.77 -19.47 -7.94
CA ASP A 282 -18.73 -18.96 -8.92
C ASP A 282 -18.47 -17.50 -9.35
N VAL A 283 -17.59 -16.79 -8.64
CA VAL A 283 -17.32 -15.37 -8.87
C VAL A 283 -15.84 -15.04 -8.64
N CYS A 284 -15.30 -14.16 -9.47
CA CYS A 284 -13.97 -13.58 -9.32
C CYS A 284 -14.08 -12.06 -9.27
N PHE A 285 -13.58 -11.45 -8.20
CA PHE A 285 -13.51 -10.01 -8.04
C PHE A 285 -12.12 -9.53 -8.43
N VAL A 286 -12.05 -8.47 -9.22
CA VAL A 286 -10.79 -7.92 -9.73
C VAL A 286 -10.77 -6.41 -9.49
N SER A 287 -9.71 -5.90 -8.88
CA SER A 287 -9.44 -4.46 -8.84
C SER A 287 -8.55 -4.08 -10.01
N GLU A 288 -8.93 -3.04 -10.73
CA GLU A 288 -8.06 -2.37 -11.69
C GLU A 288 -6.81 -1.80 -11.00
N PRO A 289 -5.64 -1.82 -11.68
CA PRO A 289 -4.42 -1.16 -11.20
C PRO A 289 -4.58 0.36 -11.09
N PRO A 290 -3.74 1.04 -10.28
CA PRO A 290 -3.71 2.49 -10.26
C PRO A 290 -3.38 3.04 -11.65
N LEU A 291 -4.02 4.16 -11.99
CA LEU A 291 -3.77 4.93 -13.22
C LEU A 291 -2.39 5.57 -13.21
N SER A 292 -1.97 6.07 -12.05
CA SER A 292 -0.63 6.64 -11.86
C SER A 292 -0.14 6.43 -10.43
N VAL A 293 1.17 6.26 -10.28
CA VAL A 293 1.86 6.22 -8.99
C VAL A 293 3.03 7.19 -9.09
N SER A 294 3.17 8.07 -8.09
CA SER A 294 4.14 9.17 -8.08
C SER A 294 5.02 9.09 -6.85
N ARG A 295 6.33 9.23 -7.07
CA ARG A 295 7.37 9.14 -6.05
C ARG A 295 8.39 10.25 -6.25
N ASP A 296 9.06 10.62 -5.16
CA ASP A 296 10.21 11.53 -5.21
C ASP A 296 11.50 10.80 -5.63
N GLU A 297 12.60 11.55 -5.75
CA GLU A 297 13.92 11.03 -6.13
C GLU A 297 14.47 9.98 -5.16
N GLN A 298 13.91 9.90 -3.95
CA GLN A 298 14.28 8.94 -2.91
C GLN A 298 13.36 7.71 -2.92
N GLY A 299 12.44 7.63 -3.89
CA GLY A 299 11.52 6.52 -4.06
C GLY A 299 10.34 6.50 -3.08
N ARG A 300 10.09 7.60 -2.36
CA ARG A 300 8.95 7.74 -1.43
C ARG A 300 7.71 8.21 -2.16
N PHE A 301 6.53 7.74 -1.80
CA PHE A 301 5.27 8.23 -2.37
C PHE A 301 5.12 9.73 -2.14
N HIS A 302 5.03 10.48 -3.22
CA HIS A 302 5.00 11.94 -3.16
C HIS A 302 4.46 12.50 -4.47
N ARG A 303 3.54 13.46 -4.39
CA ARG A 303 3.16 14.30 -5.52
C ARG A 303 2.73 15.68 -5.07
N MET A 304 3.39 16.71 -5.59
CA MET A 304 2.95 18.09 -5.43
C MET A 304 1.64 18.31 -6.20
N GLY A 305 0.58 18.74 -5.51
CA GLY A 305 -0.67 19.18 -6.15
C GLY A 305 -1.59 18.07 -6.68
N GLY A 306 -1.37 16.81 -6.31
CA GLY A 306 -2.23 15.71 -6.74
C GLY A 306 -2.03 14.43 -5.92
N PRO A 307 -2.75 13.35 -6.24
CA PRO A 307 -2.60 12.08 -5.56
C PRO A 307 -1.26 11.42 -5.91
N ALA A 308 -0.62 10.83 -4.91
CA ALA A 308 0.57 10.02 -5.11
C ALA A 308 0.21 8.63 -5.66
N ILE A 309 -1.00 8.14 -5.39
CA ILE A 309 -1.55 6.93 -6.02
C ILE A 309 -2.95 7.28 -6.52
N GLU A 310 -3.12 7.25 -7.83
CA GLU A 310 -4.34 7.62 -8.52
C GLU A 310 -5.05 6.36 -9.01
N TYR A 311 -6.32 6.17 -8.68
CA TYR A 311 -7.16 5.12 -9.25
C TYR A 311 -8.26 5.72 -10.10
N ALA A 312 -8.92 4.88 -10.89
CA ALA A 312 -10.15 5.27 -11.54
C ALA A 312 -11.25 5.53 -10.47
N GLY A 313 -12.00 6.60 -10.66
CA GLY A 313 -13.06 7.01 -9.74
C GLY A 313 -12.55 7.83 -8.56
N ASP A 314 -13.18 7.65 -7.40
CA ASP A 314 -13.07 8.60 -6.27
C ASP A 314 -12.13 8.13 -5.14
N PHE A 315 -11.39 7.04 -5.35
CA PHE A 315 -10.44 6.50 -4.36
C PHE A 315 -9.01 6.87 -4.74
N ASN A 316 -8.49 7.96 -4.17
CA ASN A 316 -7.15 8.45 -4.47
C ASN A 316 -6.37 8.67 -3.18
N ILE A 317 -5.07 8.36 -3.20
CA ILE A 317 -4.21 8.45 -2.02
C ILE A 317 -3.21 9.59 -2.20
N TYR A 318 -3.21 10.52 -1.25
CA TYR A 318 -2.36 11.70 -1.26
C TYR A 318 -1.22 11.51 -0.27
N CYS A 319 0.01 11.67 -0.77
CA CYS A 319 1.22 11.52 0.05
C CYS A 319 2.19 12.68 -0.17
N TRP A 320 2.86 13.06 0.92
CA TRP A 320 4.02 13.91 0.93
C TRP A 320 5.20 13.12 1.52
N ARG A 321 6.10 12.59 0.69
CA ARG A 321 7.31 11.87 1.13
C ARG A 321 6.95 10.72 2.09
N ASP A 322 6.10 9.80 1.63
CA ASP A 322 5.47 8.69 2.37
C ASP A 322 4.53 9.09 3.52
N THR A 323 4.39 10.38 3.82
CA THR A 323 3.41 10.87 4.81
C THR A 323 2.04 11.01 4.14
N ARG A 324 1.06 10.23 4.59
CA ARG A 324 -0.33 10.32 4.09
C ARG A 324 -0.97 11.63 4.55
N VAL A 325 -1.60 12.33 3.62
CA VAL A 325 -2.27 13.60 3.87
C VAL A 325 -3.62 13.68 3.19
N THR A 326 -4.41 14.71 3.51
CA THR A 326 -5.66 15.00 2.79
C THR A 326 -5.35 15.64 1.43
N ALA A 327 -6.28 15.52 0.48
CA ALA A 327 -6.20 16.23 -0.79
C ALA A 327 -6.02 17.75 -0.58
N ASP A 328 -6.83 18.32 0.33
CA ASP A 328 -6.82 19.74 0.66
C ASP A 328 -5.46 20.22 1.20
N ALA A 329 -4.72 19.38 1.94
CA ALA A 329 -3.37 19.72 2.40
C ALA A 329 -2.35 19.90 1.25
N LEU A 330 -2.63 19.36 0.06
CA LEU A 330 -1.75 19.44 -1.11
C LEU A 330 -2.27 20.37 -2.21
N THR A 331 -3.58 20.41 -2.43
CA THR A 331 -4.19 21.19 -3.52
C THR A 331 -4.83 22.47 -3.05
N GLY A 332 -5.16 22.58 -1.77
CA GLY A 332 -5.78 23.77 -1.20
C GLY A 332 -4.81 24.94 -1.08
N GLU A 333 -5.38 26.13 -0.99
CA GLU A 333 -4.64 27.36 -0.72
C GLU A 333 -3.98 27.27 0.66
N VAL A 334 -2.73 27.73 0.75
CA VAL A 334 -2.00 27.78 2.01
C VAL A 334 -1.95 29.22 2.47
N THR A 335 -2.53 29.50 3.63
CA THR A 335 -2.54 30.83 4.25
C THR A 335 -1.93 30.73 5.65
N VAL A 336 -1.42 31.86 6.17
CA VAL A 336 -0.91 31.95 7.55
C VAL A 336 -1.95 31.44 8.55
N ASP A 337 -3.19 31.89 8.41
CA ASP A 337 -4.30 31.53 9.30
C ASP A 337 -4.58 30.02 9.30
N ARG A 338 -4.55 29.39 8.12
CA ARG A 338 -4.70 27.94 7.99
C ARG A 338 -3.57 27.19 8.69
N ILE A 339 -2.31 27.61 8.48
CA ILE A 339 -1.15 27.00 9.14
C ILE A 339 -1.27 27.12 10.67
N GLN A 340 -1.67 28.29 11.17
CA GLN A 340 -1.82 28.56 12.60
C GLN A 340 -2.92 27.71 13.28
N ARG A 341 -3.99 27.40 12.54
CA ARG A 341 -5.11 26.58 13.01
C ARG A 341 -4.91 25.08 12.86
N GLU A 342 -3.89 24.66 12.10
CA GLU A 342 -3.60 23.24 11.90
C GLU A 342 -3.05 22.63 13.20
N ASN A 343 -3.72 21.56 13.65
CA ASN A 343 -3.36 20.84 14.88
C ASN A 343 -2.51 19.61 14.59
N ASN A 344 -2.62 19.05 13.39
CA ASN A 344 -1.79 17.95 12.98
C ASN A 344 -0.40 18.47 12.59
N LEU A 345 0.62 18.18 13.41
CA LEU A 345 1.99 18.65 13.20
C LEU A 345 2.57 18.23 11.84
N GLU A 346 2.22 17.04 11.33
CA GLU A 346 2.67 16.57 10.02
C GLU A 346 2.06 17.42 8.90
N VAL A 347 0.76 17.72 8.98
CA VAL A 347 0.07 18.59 8.01
C VAL A 347 0.58 20.02 8.12
N MET A 348 0.76 20.55 9.34
CA MET A 348 1.31 21.88 9.57
C MET A 348 2.69 22.03 8.94
N ARG A 349 3.57 21.03 9.11
CA ARG A 349 4.89 20.99 8.49
C ARG A 349 4.80 21.05 6.97
N ILE A 350 3.89 20.28 6.37
CA ILE A 350 3.69 20.26 4.91
C ILE A 350 3.17 21.62 4.42
N LEU A 351 2.24 22.23 5.14
CA LEU A 351 1.74 23.57 4.82
C LEU A 351 2.85 24.62 4.93
N LEU A 352 3.70 24.57 5.96
CA LEU A 352 4.87 25.45 6.10
C LEU A 352 5.88 25.25 4.97
N GLU A 353 6.21 24.01 4.62
CA GLU A 353 7.09 23.69 3.49
C GLU A 353 6.52 24.21 2.16
N ARG A 354 5.19 24.14 1.96
CA ARG A 354 4.51 24.68 0.76
C ARG A 354 4.44 26.20 0.73
N TYR A 355 4.25 26.85 1.88
CA TYR A 355 4.14 28.31 1.98
C TYR A 355 5.50 29.01 1.85
N GLY A 356 6.56 28.36 2.33
CA GLY A 356 7.86 28.98 2.54
C GLY A 356 7.98 29.46 3.99
N ILE A 357 9.00 28.96 4.68
CA ILE A 357 9.20 29.22 6.11
C ILE A 357 9.46 30.70 6.37
N GLU A 358 10.34 31.31 5.58
CA GLU A 358 10.74 32.70 5.78
C GLU A 358 9.60 33.67 5.43
N GLU A 359 8.83 33.34 4.40
CA GLU A 359 7.58 34.02 4.05
C GLU A 359 6.57 33.91 5.19
N PHE A 360 6.39 32.70 5.75
CA PHE A 360 5.48 32.48 6.86
C PHE A 360 5.87 33.32 8.08
N LEU A 361 7.14 33.31 8.51
CA LEU A 361 7.59 34.08 9.66
C LEU A 361 7.35 35.59 9.48
N ARG A 362 7.63 36.10 8.28
CA ARG A 362 7.39 37.50 7.93
C ARG A 362 5.90 37.84 7.93
N ASP A 363 5.10 37.08 7.20
CA ASP A 363 3.69 37.37 6.94
C ASP A 363 2.81 37.14 8.19
N SER A 364 3.24 36.23 9.06
CA SER A 364 2.60 35.97 10.36
C SER A 364 3.04 36.94 11.47
N GLN A 365 3.96 37.86 11.17
CA GLN A 365 4.54 38.79 12.14
C GLN A 365 5.14 38.07 13.35
N ALA A 366 5.78 36.92 13.11
CA ALA A 366 6.42 36.13 14.14
C ALA A 366 7.51 36.95 14.85
N GLN A 367 7.43 37.01 16.18
CA GLN A 367 8.43 37.67 17.00
C GLN A 367 9.51 36.67 17.38
N HIS A 368 10.76 36.97 17.05
CA HIS A 368 11.93 36.30 17.61
C HIS A 368 11.97 36.62 19.11
N VAL A 369 11.89 35.59 19.96
CA VAL A 369 11.83 35.73 21.41
C VAL A 369 13.16 35.39 22.05
N GLN A 370 13.76 34.28 21.63
CA GLN A 370 15.02 33.79 22.19
C GLN A 370 15.71 32.87 21.18
N GLU A 371 17.04 32.78 21.25
CA GLU A 371 17.86 31.89 20.44
C GLU A 371 19.02 31.37 21.28
N ASP A 372 19.34 30.09 21.13
CA ASP A 372 20.49 29.42 21.72
C ASP A 372 21.01 28.33 20.77
N GLU A 373 22.00 27.55 21.22
CA GLU A 373 22.59 26.46 20.42
C GLU A 373 21.61 25.38 19.96
N THR A 374 20.44 25.26 20.59
CA THR A 374 19.40 24.28 20.21
C THR A 374 18.45 24.80 19.14
N GLY A 375 18.39 26.12 18.92
CA GLY A 375 17.56 26.72 17.89
C GLY A 375 17.02 28.10 18.24
N THR A 376 15.92 28.48 17.58
CA THR A 376 15.31 29.80 17.69
C THR A 376 13.85 29.70 18.10
N LEU A 377 13.46 30.34 19.20
CA LEU A 377 12.07 30.44 19.64
C LEU A 377 11.37 31.66 19.02
N TYR A 378 10.24 31.40 18.37
CA TYR A 378 9.35 32.40 17.80
C TYR A 378 7.99 32.38 18.50
N LYS A 379 7.41 33.56 18.73
CA LYS A 379 6.01 33.71 19.18
C LYS A 379 5.18 34.46 18.16
N LEU A 380 3.98 33.94 17.91
CA LEU A 380 3.03 34.48 16.95
C LEU A 380 1.72 34.82 17.66
N ARG A 381 1.01 35.83 17.15
CA ARG A 381 -0.36 36.13 17.57
C ARG A 381 -1.32 35.32 16.70
N GLY A 382 -2.42 34.84 17.28
CA GLY A 382 -3.53 34.25 16.51
C GLY A 382 -3.68 32.73 16.59
N GLY A 383 -3.39 32.11 17.74
CA GLY A 383 -3.76 30.72 18.02
C GLY A 383 -5.25 30.47 17.88
N PRO A 384 -5.67 29.20 17.72
CA PRO A 384 -7.06 28.82 17.92
C PRO A 384 -7.51 29.42 19.27
N TRP A 385 -8.59 30.20 19.25
CA TRP A 385 -9.13 30.91 20.44
C TRP A 385 -8.38 32.17 20.93
N GLY A 386 -7.40 32.67 20.17
CA GLY A 386 -6.71 33.93 20.49
C GLY A 386 -5.44 33.78 21.32
N ASP A 387 -5.05 32.54 21.63
CA ASP A 387 -3.82 32.23 22.36
C ASP A 387 -2.55 32.56 21.54
N SER A 388 -1.42 32.77 22.19
CA SER A 388 -0.14 32.89 21.49
C SER A 388 0.31 31.53 20.95
N ILE A 389 0.82 31.47 19.73
CA ILE A 389 1.47 30.26 19.20
C ILE A 389 2.97 30.40 19.44
N ALA A 390 3.62 29.35 19.92
CA ALA A 390 5.07 29.27 20.00
C ALA A 390 5.59 28.21 19.02
N LEU A 391 6.65 28.57 18.28
CA LEU A 391 7.36 27.68 17.36
C LEU A 391 8.84 27.69 17.72
N VAL A 392 9.48 26.53 17.76
CA VAL A 392 10.94 26.42 17.81
C VAL A 392 11.46 26.05 16.43
N GLY A 393 12.34 26.88 15.88
CA GLY A 393 13.05 26.65 14.63
C GLY A 393 14.37 25.96 14.91
N VAL A 394 14.54 24.75 14.40
CA VAL A 394 15.75 23.92 14.54
C VAL A 394 16.37 23.66 13.18
N VAL A 395 17.66 23.35 13.14
CA VAL A 395 18.36 22.91 11.92
C VAL A 395 18.75 21.46 12.13
N ASN A 396 18.54 20.59 11.16
CA ASN A 396 19.03 19.21 11.32
C ASN A 396 20.55 19.19 11.48
N SER A 397 21.03 18.20 12.22
CA SER A 397 22.46 17.93 12.42
C SER A 397 23.06 17.09 11.29
N THR A 398 22.21 16.39 10.55
CA THR A 398 22.60 15.53 9.42
C THR A 398 22.39 16.28 8.10
N ALA A 399 23.45 16.50 7.33
CA ALA A 399 23.32 17.08 6.00
C ALA A 399 22.48 16.18 5.08
N GLU A 400 21.63 16.79 4.26
CA GLU A 400 20.92 16.12 3.18
C GLU A 400 21.93 15.56 2.16
N PRO A 401 21.53 14.65 1.25
CA PRO A 401 22.44 14.06 0.25
C PRO A 401 23.18 15.08 -0.63
N ASP A 402 22.65 16.29 -0.76
CA ASP A 402 23.25 17.42 -1.50
C ASP A 402 24.17 18.32 -0.64
N GLY A 403 24.36 17.97 0.64
CA GLY A 403 25.19 18.72 1.60
C GLY A 403 24.47 19.88 2.28
N THR A 404 23.19 20.12 2.00
CA THR A 404 22.41 21.19 2.63
C THR A 404 21.86 20.77 3.99
N PHE A 405 21.62 21.74 4.87
CA PHE A 405 20.93 21.53 6.13
C PHE A 405 19.53 22.14 6.06
N LYS A 406 18.54 21.41 6.53
CA LYS A 406 17.14 21.85 6.51
C LYS A 406 16.75 22.44 7.85
N ARG A 407 16.13 23.61 7.78
CA ARG A 407 15.49 24.26 8.91
C ARG A 407 14.08 23.72 9.07
N TYR A 408 13.72 23.29 10.27
CA TYR A 408 12.41 22.77 10.63
C TYR A 408 11.79 23.61 11.74
N PHE A 409 10.47 23.66 11.78
CA PHE A 409 9.72 24.36 12.81
C PHE A 409 8.80 23.37 13.53
N LEU A 410 8.89 23.36 14.85
CA LEU A 410 8.07 22.51 15.71
C LEU A 410 7.18 23.41 16.58
N ARG A 411 5.90 23.06 16.68
CA ARG A 411 4.97 23.75 17.57
C ARG A 411 5.24 23.29 19.00
N VAL A 412 5.38 24.25 19.90
CA VAL A 412 5.69 24.03 21.32
C VAL A 412 4.64 24.75 22.19
N PRO A 413 4.57 24.45 23.49
CA PRO A 413 3.64 25.12 24.39
C PRO A 413 3.75 26.66 24.33
N PRO A 414 2.62 27.40 24.36
CA PRO A 414 2.61 28.87 24.29
C PRO A 414 3.46 29.58 25.36
N ASP A 415 3.55 28.95 26.53
CA ASP A 415 4.26 29.41 27.71
C ASP A 415 5.76 29.12 27.66
N THR A 416 6.25 28.35 26.68
CA THR A 416 7.69 28.11 26.45
C THR A 416 8.45 29.44 26.38
N THR A 417 9.60 29.48 27.05
CA THR A 417 10.41 30.69 27.27
C THR A 417 11.77 30.66 26.60
N SER A 418 12.28 29.47 26.24
CA SER A 418 13.54 29.29 25.50
C SER A 418 13.44 28.23 24.39
N ALA A 419 14.35 28.29 23.42
CA ALA A 419 14.48 27.31 22.35
C ALA A 419 14.80 25.94 22.94
N ARG A 420 15.74 25.86 23.89
CA ARG A 420 16.09 24.60 24.57
C ARG A 420 14.90 23.94 25.27
N GLU A 421 14.08 24.72 25.98
CA GLU A 421 12.85 24.21 26.59
C GLU A 421 11.87 23.67 25.52
N GLY A 422 11.73 24.40 24.40
CA GLY A 422 10.90 23.98 23.28
C GLY A 422 11.39 22.68 22.64
N VAL A 423 12.70 22.55 22.38
CA VAL A 423 13.29 21.33 21.82
C VAL A 423 13.14 20.17 22.80
N ALA A 424 13.48 20.35 24.08
CA ALA A 424 13.32 19.31 25.12
C ALA A 424 11.88 18.77 25.19
N TRP A 425 10.88 19.66 25.11
CA TRP A 425 9.47 19.29 25.11
C TRP A 425 9.11 18.37 23.93
N THR A 426 9.69 18.57 22.74
CA THR A 426 9.43 17.71 21.58
C THR A 426 9.93 16.27 21.75
N PHE A 427 10.89 16.07 22.66
CA PHE A 427 11.39 14.76 23.10
C PHE A 427 10.69 14.24 24.36
N GLN A 428 9.67 14.93 24.87
CA GLN A 428 8.99 14.62 26.13
C GLN A 428 9.92 14.64 27.35
N LEU A 429 10.92 15.53 27.34
CA LEU A 429 11.91 15.72 28.41
C LEU A 429 11.78 17.10 29.03
N SER A 430 12.23 17.25 30.28
CA SER A 430 12.47 18.57 30.86
C SER A 430 13.77 19.19 30.31
N THR A 431 13.90 20.51 30.44
CA THR A 431 15.11 21.25 30.03
C THR A 431 16.38 20.71 30.68
N ASP A 432 16.31 20.30 31.96
CA ASP A 432 17.45 19.78 32.72
C ASP A 432 17.83 18.35 32.32
N GLU A 433 16.86 17.55 31.87
CA GLU A 433 17.08 16.19 31.36
C GLU A 433 17.62 16.20 29.92
N TYR A 434 17.41 17.28 29.17
CA TYR A 434 17.85 17.42 27.79
C TYR A 434 19.34 17.78 27.68
N SER A 435 20.19 16.75 27.62
CA SER A 435 21.64 16.87 27.45
C SER A 435 22.15 16.01 26.27
N PRO A 436 21.88 16.40 25.01
CA PRO A 436 22.33 15.65 23.85
C PRO A 436 23.86 15.76 23.67
N LEU A 437 24.53 14.64 23.44
CA LEU A 437 25.96 14.60 23.08
C LEU A 437 26.18 14.87 21.58
N ILE A 438 25.24 14.44 20.73
CA ILE A 438 25.10 14.72 19.30
C ILE A 438 23.59 14.62 18.99
N GLU A 439 23.01 15.60 18.30
CA GLU A 439 21.62 15.55 17.83
C GLU A 439 21.55 14.74 16.51
N SER A 440 20.50 13.95 16.26
CA SER A 440 20.37 13.07 15.08
C SER A 440 19.25 13.49 14.15
#